data_AF-A0A8F6QVG5-F1
#
_entry.id   AF-A0A8F6QVG5-F1
#
_cell.length_a   1.000
_cell.length_b   1.000
_cell.length_c   1.000
_cell.angle_alpha   90.00
_cell.angle_beta   90.00
_cell.angle_gamma   90.00
#
_symmetry.space_group_name_H-M   'P 1'
#
loop_
_entity.id
_entity.type
_entity.pdbx_description
1 polymer ?
#
loop_
_entity_poly.entity_id
_entity_poly.type
_entity_poly.pdbx_seq_one_letter_code
_entity_poly.pdbx_strand_id
1 'polypeptide(L)'
;MHDFKIFKKSMRKLKFKPFFIVDKGYLGIKKLGFGCLMPSKAKKTEQLDSELKKLNKEIGRRRIQVEHVFGRMKCFKILSCVYRNRRKRLNLRFNLLAGIYNLDWVKDKQLNWLKNDL
;
A
#
# COMPACT_ATOMS: atom_id res chain seq x y z
N MET A 1 -4.10 -17.63 7.68
CA MET A 1 -3.63 -16.62 8.65
C MET A 1 -4.07 -15.25 8.15
N HIS A 2 -4.79 -14.45 8.95
CA HIS A 2 -5.35 -13.17 8.49
C HIS A 2 -4.34 -12.02 8.59
N ASP A 3 -4.37 -11.09 7.63
CA ASP A 3 -3.47 -9.94 7.53
C ASP A 3 -3.42 -9.09 8.81
N PHE A 4 -4.57 -8.88 9.46
CA PHE A 4 -4.59 -8.11 10.72
C PHE A 4 -3.85 -8.82 11.86
N LYS A 5 -3.79 -10.15 11.86
CA LYS A 5 -2.99 -10.93 12.84
C LYS A 5 -1.49 -10.73 12.59
N ILE A 6 -1.08 -10.72 11.32
CA ILE A 6 0.31 -10.45 10.93
C ILE A 6 0.68 -9.01 11.32
N PHE A 7 -0.20 -8.05 11.03
CA PHE A 7 -0.04 -6.65 11.40
C PHE A 7 0.21 -6.49 12.90
N LYS A 8 -0.65 -7.05 13.76
CA LYS A 8 -0.46 -7.00 15.23
C LYS A 8 0.91 -7.52 15.66
N LYS A 9 1.38 -8.62 15.06
CA LYS A 9 2.69 -9.19 15.37
C LYS A 9 3.83 -8.26 14.94
N SER A 10 3.70 -7.61 13.78
CA SER A 10 4.70 -6.68 13.25
C SER A 10 4.76 -5.38 14.05
N MET A 11 3.63 -4.86 14.51
CA MET A 11 3.57 -3.60 15.27
C MET A 11 4.35 -3.64 16.59
N ARG A 12 4.46 -4.81 17.23
CA ARG A 12 5.24 -4.99 18.47
C ARG A 12 6.74 -4.65 18.31
N LYS A 13 7.24 -4.59 17.08
CA LYS A 13 8.65 -4.31 16.76
C LYS A 13 8.93 -2.84 16.44
N LEU A 14 7.89 -2.01 16.29
CA LEU A 14 8.06 -0.60 15.95
C LEU A 14 8.46 0.20 17.18
N LYS A 15 9.51 1.02 17.05
CA LYS A 15 9.97 1.93 18.11
C LYS A 15 9.17 3.24 18.17
N PHE A 16 8.28 3.47 17.22
CA PHE A 16 7.47 4.68 17.09
C PHE A 16 6.02 4.34 16.71
N LYS A 17 5.12 5.32 16.84
CA LYS A 17 3.70 5.20 16.48
C LYS A 17 3.41 5.91 15.15
N PRO A 18 3.57 5.24 13.99
CA PRO A 18 3.21 5.83 12.71
C PRO A 18 1.71 6.05 12.57
N PHE A 19 1.36 6.97 11.68
CA PHE A 19 0.01 7.14 11.17
C PHE A 19 -0.18 6.26 9.92
N PHE A 20 -1.26 5.49 9.87
CA PHE A 20 -1.50 4.51 8.81
C PHE A 20 -2.61 4.92 7.85
N ILE A 21 -2.43 4.69 6.55
CA ILE A 21 -3.52 4.71 5.56
C ILE A 21 -3.83 3.25 5.24
N VAL A 22 -5.03 2.78 5.57
CA VAL A 22 -5.36 1.34 5.52
C VAL A 22 -6.78 1.08 5.05
N ASP A 23 -6.99 -0.18 4.68
CA ASP A 23 -8.30 -0.68 4.27
C ASP A 23 -9.15 -1.13 5.45
N LYS A 24 -10.43 -1.38 5.18
CA LYS A 24 -11.39 -1.89 6.16
C LYS A 24 -11.00 -3.24 6.77
N GLY A 25 -10.15 -4.02 6.10
CA GLY A 25 -9.58 -5.26 6.65
C GLY A 25 -8.71 -5.04 7.89
N TYR A 26 -8.32 -3.79 8.17
CA TYR A 26 -7.54 -3.40 9.35
C TYR A 26 -8.39 -2.68 10.40
N LEU A 27 -9.70 -2.91 10.41
CA LEU A 27 -10.58 -2.36 11.44
C LEU A 27 -10.08 -2.77 12.84
N GLY A 28 -9.90 -1.78 13.71
CA GLY A 28 -9.38 -1.97 15.06
C GLY A 28 -7.93 -1.50 15.27
N ILE A 29 -7.25 -0.98 14.25
CA ILE A 29 -5.94 -0.31 14.44
C ILE A 29 -6.00 0.81 15.48
N LYS A 30 -7.07 1.61 15.49
CA LYS A 30 -7.26 2.66 16.50
C LYS A 30 -7.25 2.11 17.93
N LYS A 31 -7.80 0.91 18.16
CA LYS A 31 -7.79 0.24 19.47
C LYS A 31 -6.39 -0.20 19.91
N LEU A 32 -5.45 -0.35 18.97
CA LEU A 32 -4.04 -0.65 19.23
C LEU A 32 -3.23 0.61 19.57
N GLY A 33 -3.86 1.79 19.61
CA GLY A 33 -3.21 3.05 19.95
C GLY A 33 -2.44 3.68 18.79
N PHE A 34 -2.72 3.29 17.55
CA PHE A 34 -2.17 3.93 16.34
C PHE A 34 -3.21 4.81 15.65
N GLY A 35 -2.77 5.96 15.15
CA GLY A 35 -3.58 6.79 14.26
C GLY A 35 -3.76 6.10 12.91
N CYS A 36 -4.97 6.13 12.37
CA CYS A 36 -5.20 5.67 11.01
C CYS A 36 -6.27 6.46 10.27
N LEU A 37 -6.07 6.53 8.96
CA LEU A 37 -7.03 6.98 7.97
C LEU A 37 -7.56 5.75 7.23
N MET A 38 -8.88 5.60 7.26
CA MET A 38 -9.62 4.49 6.67
C MET A 38 -10.79 5.02 5.85
N PRO A 39 -11.12 4.38 4.73
CA PRO A 39 -12.28 4.80 3.97
C PRO A 39 -13.56 4.55 4.76
N SER A 40 -14.46 5.53 4.80
CA SER A 40 -15.76 5.43 5.44
C SER A 40 -16.73 4.63 4.54
N LYS A 41 -17.64 3.84 5.14
CA LYS A 41 -18.76 3.21 4.41
C LYS A 41 -20.02 4.00 4.69
N ALA A 42 -20.89 4.17 3.68
CA ALA A 42 -22.27 4.58 3.95
C ALA A 42 -22.98 3.50 4.78
N LYS A 43 -23.90 3.90 5.67
CA LYS A 43 -24.81 2.96 6.32
C LYS A 43 -25.88 2.56 5.32
N LYS A 44 -26.62 1.48 5.58
CA LYS A 44 -27.66 0.99 4.66
C LYS A 44 -28.75 2.03 4.37
N THR A 45 -29.03 2.90 5.34
CA THR A 45 -30.14 3.86 5.31
C THR A 45 -29.71 5.31 5.09
N GLU A 46 -28.41 5.59 5.11
CA GLU A 46 -27.88 6.96 5.10
C GLU A 46 -26.87 7.12 3.98
N GLN A 47 -26.97 8.24 3.25
CA GLN A 47 -25.94 8.60 2.27
C GLN A 47 -24.65 9.02 2.97
N LEU A 48 -23.52 8.74 2.32
CA LEU A 48 -22.23 9.20 2.82
C LEU A 48 -22.12 10.71 2.60
N ASP A 49 -21.74 11.42 3.67
CA ASP A 49 -21.49 12.85 3.62
C ASP A 49 -20.48 13.24 2.51
N SER A 50 -20.67 14.43 1.96
CA SER A 50 -19.87 14.93 0.83
C SER A 50 -18.38 15.08 1.17
N GLU A 51 -18.04 15.43 2.41
CA GLU A 51 -16.64 15.54 2.85
C GLU A 51 -16.00 14.16 2.99
N LEU A 52 -16.74 13.20 3.55
CA LEU A 52 -16.31 11.81 3.64
C LEU A 52 -16.12 11.18 2.25
N LYS A 53 -16.93 11.56 1.26
CA LYS A 53 -16.72 11.15 -0.14
C LYS A 53 -15.41 11.72 -0.70
N LYS A 54 -15.12 13.00 -0.48
CA LYS A 54 -13.85 13.63 -0.89
C LYS A 54 -12.65 12.95 -0.23
N LEU A 55 -12.75 12.65 1.08
CA LEU A 55 -11.71 11.94 1.82
C LEU A 55 -11.47 10.53 1.26
N ASN A 56 -12.54 9.77 1.01
CA ASN A 56 -12.46 8.46 0.39
C ASN A 56 -11.81 8.50 -0.99
N LYS A 57 -12.10 9.53 -1.79
CA LYS A 57 -11.48 9.74 -3.11
C LYS A 57 -9.97 9.93 -3.00
N GLU A 58 -9.52 10.73 -2.04
CA GLU A 58 -8.09 10.96 -1.81
C GLU A 58 -7.37 9.72 -1.27
N ILE A 59 -8.00 8.98 -0.35
CA ILE A 59 -7.50 7.67 0.10
C ILE A 59 -7.35 6.72 -1.09
N GLY A 60 -8.37 6.65 -1.95
CA GLY A 60 -8.36 5.83 -3.16
C GLY A 60 -7.25 6.21 -4.12
N ARG A 61 -7.06 7.51 -4.38
CA ARG A 61 -5.98 8.03 -5.24
C ARG A 61 -4.60 7.57 -4.77
N ARG A 62 -4.33 7.63 -3.45
CA ARG A 62 -3.05 7.18 -2.87
C ARG A 62 -2.90 5.66 -2.96
N ARG A 63 -3.98 4.91 -2.74
CA ARG A 63 -3.97 3.45 -2.85
C ARG A 63 -3.70 2.96 -4.27
N ILE A 64 -4.27 3.60 -5.28
CA ILE A 64 -4.07 3.23 -6.69
C ILE A 64 -2.58 3.23 -7.05
N GLN A 65 -1.82 4.22 -6.58
CA GLN A 65 -0.37 4.27 -6.80
C GLN A 65 0.33 3.05 -6.20
N VAL A 66 -0.02 2.68 -4.96
CA VAL A 66 0.53 1.49 -4.29
C VAL A 66 0.13 0.20 -5.02
N GLU A 67 -1.12 0.10 -5.48
CA GLU A 67 -1.63 -1.03 -6.24
C GLU A 67 -0.92 -1.18 -7.60
N HIS A 68 -0.58 -0.08 -8.27
CA HIS A 68 0.25 -0.12 -9.49
C HIS A 68 1.64 -0.72 -9.22
N VAL A 69 2.31 -0.30 -8.13
CA VAL A 69 3.61 -0.88 -7.74
C VAL A 69 3.46 -2.38 -7.47
N PHE A 70 2.46 -2.79 -6.70
CA PHE A 70 2.20 -4.20 -6.44
C PHE A 70 1.85 -4.99 -7.70
N GLY A 71 1.12 -4.39 -8.65
CA GLY A 71 0.84 -4.97 -9.95
C GLY A 71 2.13 -5.27 -10.73
N ARG A 72 3.06 -4.32 -10.76
CA ARG A 72 4.38 -4.50 -11.39
C ARG A 72 5.21 -5.57 -10.68
N MET A 73 5.17 -5.61 -9.35
CA MET A 73 5.83 -6.67 -8.57
C MET A 73 5.26 -8.07 -8.87
N LYS A 74 3.94 -8.17 -9.12
CA LYS A 74 3.31 -9.44 -9.51
C LYS A 74 3.74 -9.94 -10.88
N CYS A 75 4.16 -9.06 -11.80
CA CYS A 75 4.72 -9.46 -13.10
C CYS A 75 5.97 -10.33 -12.95
N PHE A 76 6.83 -10.02 -11.96
CA PHE A 76 8.02 -10.81 -11.65
C PHE A 76 7.73 -12.16 -10.97
N LYS A 77 6.44 -12.52 -10.80
CA LYS A 77 5.96 -13.75 -10.14
C LYS A 77 6.36 -13.92 -8.68
N ILE A 78 7.09 -12.96 -8.10
CA ILE A 78 7.58 -13.01 -6.72
C ILE A 78 6.44 -12.89 -5.69
N LEU A 79 5.37 -12.16 -6.05
CA LEU A 79 4.17 -11.99 -5.21
C LEU A 79 2.92 -12.72 -5.74
N SER A 80 2.92 -13.17 -7.01
CA SER A 80 1.74 -13.79 -7.65
C SER A 80 1.77 -15.31 -7.70
N CYS A 81 2.94 -15.93 -7.49
CA CYS A 81 3.10 -17.39 -7.52
C CYS A 81 3.75 -17.91 -6.24
N VAL A 82 3.64 -19.22 -6.01
CA VAL A 82 4.37 -19.88 -4.91
C VAL A 82 5.87 -19.74 -5.17
N TYR A 83 6.55 -19.07 -4.24
CA TYR A 83 7.99 -18.87 -4.30
C TYR A 83 8.75 -20.16 -3.97
N ARG A 84 9.32 -20.82 -4.99
CA ARG A 84 10.03 -22.12 -4.87
C ARG A 84 11.51 -22.01 -4.48
N ASN A 85 12.07 -20.81 -4.42
CA ASN A 85 13.48 -20.59 -4.09
C ASN A 85 13.74 -20.51 -2.56
N ARG A 86 15.01 -20.59 -2.15
CA ARG A 86 15.40 -20.51 -0.72
C ARG A 86 14.94 -19.19 -0.09
N ARG A 87 14.08 -19.29 0.93
CA ARG A 87 13.41 -18.13 1.57
C ARG A 87 14.36 -17.12 2.24
N LYS A 88 15.56 -17.55 2.66
CA LYS A 88 16.56 -16.66 3.31
C LYS A 88 16.92 -15.42 2.48
N ARG A 89 16.84 -15.50 1.15
CA ARG A 89 17.17 -14.39 0.22
C ARG A 89 15.95 -13.75 -0.45
N LEU A 90 14.72 -14.06 0.00
CA LEU A 90 13.50 -13.50 -0.58
C LEU A 90 13.48 -11.97 -0.46
N ASN A 91 13.78 -11.43 0.72
CA ASN A 91 13.81 -9.98 0.95
C ASN A 91 14.85 -9.27 0.06
N LEU A 92 16.05 -9.85 -0.10
CA LEU A 92 17.08 -9.28 -0.97
C LEU A 92 16.59 -9.18 -2.42
N ARG A 93 16.02 -10.27 -2.96
CA ARG A 93 15.51 -10.28 -4.34
C ARG A 93 14.32 -9.32 -4.50
N PHE A 94 13.42 -9.28 -3.52
CA PHE A 94 12.32 -8.33 -3.53
C PHE A 94 12.81 -6.87 -3.55
N ASN A 95 13.79 -6.54 -2.69
CA ASN A 95 14.37 -5.21 -2.64
C ASN A 95 15.10 -4.83 -3.93
N LEU A 96 15.80 -5.78 -4.58
CA LEU A 96 16.44 -5.54 -5.88
C LEU A 96 15.41 -5.26 -6.98
N LEU A 97 14.33 -6.04 -7.05
CA LEU A 97 13.25 -5.80 -8.01
C LEU A 97 12.56 -4.45 -7.75
N ALA A 98 12.35 -4.09 -6.49
CA ALA A 98 11.85 -2.78 -6.10
C ALA A 98 12.79 -1.64 -6.50
N GLY A 99 14.10 -1.82 -6.31
CA GLY A 99 15.11 -0.85 -6.74
C GLY A 99 15.10 -0.63 -8.24
N ILE A 100 15.07 -1.71 -9.03
CA ILE A 100 14.99 -1.63 -10.51
C ILE A 100 13.72 -0.90 -10.94
N TYR A 101 12.56 -1.28 -10.39
CA TYR A 101 11.30 -0.62 -10.71
C TYR A 101 11.31 0.87 -10.36
N ASN A 102 11.88 1.24 -9.21
CA ASN A 102 11.98 2.64 -8.80
C ASN A 102 12.90 3.44 -9.74
N LEU A 103 14.00 2.84 -10.21
CA LEU A 103 14.89 3.47 -11.18
C LEU A 103 14.17 3.72 -12.51
N ASP A 104 13.44 2.73 -13.01
CA ASP A 104 12.65 2.85 -14.23
C ASP A 104 11.56 3.91 -14.07
N TRP A 105 10.87 3.93 -12.93
CA TRP A 105 9.81 4.90 -12.64
C TRP A 105 10.34 6.35 -12.61
N VAL A 106 11.52 6.58 -12.03
CA VAL A 106 12.16 7.91 -12.02
C VAL A 106 12.51 8.35 -13.43
N LYS A 107 13.08 7.44 -14.26
CA LYS A 107 13.41 7.74 -15.66
C LYS A 107 12.16 8.07 -16.47
N ASP A 108 11.09 7.30 -16.34
CA ASP A 108 9.82 7.55 -17.01
C ASP A 108 9.22 8.90 -16.61
N LYS A 109 9.29 9.26 -15.33
CA LYS A 109 8.87 10.58 -14.84
C LYS A 109 9.70 11.72 -15.41
N GLN A 110 11.03 11.59 -15.43
CA GLN A 110 11.92 12.60 -16.00
C GLN A 110 11.68 12.77 -17.51
N LEU A 111 11.51 11.67 -18.24
CA LEU A 111 11.22 11.70 -19.67
C LEU A 111 9.86 12.34 -19.97
N ASN A 112 8.84 12.03 -19.17
CA ASN A 112 7.52 12.65 -19.29
C ASN A 112 7.55 14.13 -18.90
N TRP A 113 8.39 14.54 -17.96
CA TRP A 113 8.56 15.95 -17.61
C TRP A 113 9.17 16.72 -18.78
N LEU A 114 10.27 16.22 -19.36
CA LEU A 114 10.92 16.80 -20.54
C LEU A 114 10.02 16.87 -21.79
N LYS A 115 9.05 15.96 -21.91
CA LYS A 115 8.08 15.92 -23.03
C LYS A 115 6.87 16.83 -22.84
N ASN A 116 6.58 17.27 -21.62
CA ASN A 116 5.45 18.16 -21.33
C ASN A 116 5.87 19.66 -21.28
N ASP A 117 7.18 19.94 -21.34
CA ASP A 117 7.76 21.28 -21.41
C ASP A 117 8.21 21.68 -22.85
N LEU A 118 7.86 20.87 -23.86
CA LEU A 118 8.02 21.12 -25.30
C LEU A 118 6.64 21.13 -25.98
#